data_AF-A0A1H1IH02-F1
#
_entry.id   AF-A0A1H1IH02-F1
#
_cell.length_a   1.000
_cell.length_b   1.000
_cell.length_c   1.000
_cell.angle_alpha   90.00
_cell.angle_beta   90.00
_cell.angle_gamma   90.00
#
_symmetry.space_group_name_H-M   'P 1'
#
loop_
_entity.id
_entity.type
_entity.pdbx_description
1 polymer ?
#
loop_
_entity_poly.entity_id
_entity_poly.type
_entity_poly.pdbx_seq_one_letter_code
_entity_poly.pdbx_strand_id
1 'polypeptide(L)' 'MNHILNRRTFMEQAYAYTRARQPTAQLIAGLCTSFAQMMADDTAGKVAVALPDGIRVVREPTAARRA' A
#
# COMPACT_ATOMS: atom_id res chain seq x y z
N MET A 1 -1.66 10.12 13.99
CA MET A 1 -3.04 10.30 13.46
C MET A 1 -3.22 9.84 12.00
N ASN A 2 -2.22 9.25 11.32
CA ASN A 2 -2.32 8.77 9.92
C ASN A 2 -2.72 7.28 9.76
N HIS A 3 -2.63 6.47 10.83
CA HIS A 3 -2.92 5.03 10.76
C HIS A 3 -4.34 4.68 10.31
N ILE A 4 -5.32 5.46 10.75
CA ILE A 4 -6.73 5.21 10.46
C ILE A 4 -7.03 5.43 8.97
N LEU A 5 -6.41 6.45 8.37
CA LEU A 5 -6.60 6.77 6.96
C LEU A 5 -5.98 5.70 6.05
N ASN A 6 -4.72 5.34 6.31
CA ASN A 6 -4.01 4.33 5.50
C ASN A 6 -4.67 2.94 5.60
N ARG A 7 -5.13 2.58 6.80
CA ARG A 7 -5.86 1.31 7.01
C ARG A 7 -7.18 1.30 6.25
N ARG A 8 -7.93 2.40 6.25
CA ARG A 8 -9.17 2.51 5.47
C ARG A 8 -8.90 2.38 3.97
N THR A 9 -7.92 3.10 3.45
CA THR A 9 -7.55 3.02 2.03
C THR A 9 -7.10 1.62 1.63
N PHE A 10 -6.32 0.93 2.46
CA PHE A 10 -5.95 -0.46 2.22
C PHE A 10 -7.17 -1.38 2.17
N MET A 11 -8.10 -1.24 3.12
CA MET A 11 -9.31 -2.08 3.17
C MET A 11 -10.24 -1.83 1.97
N GLU A 12 -10.39 -0.60 1.51
CA GLU A 12 -11.15 -0.27 0.30
C GLU A 12 -10.53 -0.94 -0.95
N GLN A 13 -9.21 -0.89 -1.09
CA GLN A 13 -8.49 -1.56 -2.19
C GLN A 13 -8.56 -3.09 -2.08
N ALA A 14 -8.43 -3.66 -0.88
CA ALA A 14 -8.52 -5.10 -0.65
C ALA A 14 -9.92 -5.62 -0.95
N TYR A 15 -10.96 -4.87 -0.57
CA TYR A 15 -12.34 -5.20 -0.90
C TYR A 15 -12.58 -5.21 -2.42
N ALA A 16 -12.11 -4.18 -3.13
CA ALA A 16 -12.20 -4.14 -4.58
C ALA A 16 -11.43 -5.29 -5.25
N TYR A 17 -10.24 -5.62 -4.73
CA TYR A 17 -9.42 -6.74 -5.23
C TYR A 17 -10.12 -8.09 -5.08
N THR A 18 -10.67 -8.39 -3.90
CA THR A 18 -11.36 -9.67 -3.64
C THR A 18 -12.63 -9.87 -4.46
N ARG A 19 -13.27 -8.79 -4.91
CA ARG A 19 -14.44 -8.84 -5.79
C ARG A 19 -14.11 -8.84 -7.28
N ALA A 20 -12.87 -8.53 -7.64
CA ALA A 20 -12.46 -8.50 -9.04
C ALA A 20 -12.27 -9.92 -9.58
N ARG A 21 -13.09 -10.30 -10.57
CA ARG A 21 -12.96 -11.58 -11.27
C ARG A 21 -11.64 -11.68 -12.05
N GLN A 22 -11.15 -10.56 -12.56
CA GLN A 22 -9.79 -10.35 -13.06
C GLN A 22 -9.30 -8.99 -12.57
N PRO A 23 -8.44 -8.94 -11.54
CA PRO A 23 -7.91 -7.67 -11.05
C PRO A 23 -6.99 -7.04 -12.08
N THR A 24 -7.18 -5.75 -12.35
CA THR A 24 -6.32 -4.98 -13.25
C THR A 24 -4.96 -4.71 -12.60
N ALA A 25 -3.92 -4.50 -13.42
CA ALA A 25 -2.60 -4.12 -12.93
C ALA A 25 -2.65 -2.86 -12.04
N GLN A 26 -3.54 -1.92 -12.35
CA GLN A 26 -3.74 -0.70 -11.56
C GLN A 26 -4.33 -0.99 -10.17
N LEU A 27 -5.30 -1.91 -10.08
CA LEU A 27 -5.89 -2.32 -8.80
C LEU A 27 -4.86 -3.04 -7.92
N ILE A 28 -4.07 -3.93 -8.52
CA ILE A 28 -2.96 -4.63 -7.86
C ILE A 28 -1.91 -3.63 -7.34
N ALA A 29 -1.49 -2.68 -8.18
CA ALA A 29 -0.54 -1.64 -7.80
C ALA A 29 -1.07 -0.74 -6.67
N GLY A 30 -2.36 -0.41 -6.70
CA GLY A 30 -3.05 0.36 -5.65
C GLY A 30 -3.09 -0.38 -4.32
N LEU A 31 -3.40 -1.67 -4.33
CA LEU A 31 -3.37 -2.53 -3.16
C LEU A 31 -1.97 -2.63 -2.56
N CYS A 32 -0.95 -2.92 -3.36
CA CYS A 32 0.43 -3.02 -2.88
C CYS A 32 0.97 -1.68 -2.38
N THR A 33 0.60 -0.58 -3.03
CA THR A 33 0.95 0.78 -2.59
C THR A 33 0.35 1.12 -1.24
N SER A 34 -0.96 0.87 -1.06
CA SER A 34 -1.65 1.17 0.20
C SER A 34 -1.16 0.28 1.35
N PHE A 35 -0.90 -1.00 1.07
CA PHE A 35 -0.27 -1.91 2.03
C PHE A 35 1.12 -1.43 2.45
N ALA A 36 2.00 -1.13 1.49
CA ALA A 36 3.36 -0.67 1.78
C ALA A 36 3.37 0.63 2.59
N GLN A 37 2.45 1.57 2.30
CA GLN A 37 2.33 2.81 3.06
C GLN A 37 1.84 2.54 4.49
N MET A 38 0.85 1.66 4.66
CA MET A 38 0.35 1.26 5.99
C MET A 38 1.48 0.65 6.83
N MET A 39 2.24 -0.29 6.26
CA MET A 39 3.36 -0.94 6.94
C MET A 39 4.51 0.02 7.23
N ALA A 40 4.83 0.93 6.32
CA ALA A 40 5.88 1.92 6.53
C ALA A 40 5.54 2.86 7.69
N ASP A 41 4.27 3.29 7.76
CA ASP A 41 3.81 4.10 8.88
C ASP A 41 3.77 3.32 10.21
N ASP A 42 3.45 2.02 10.19
CA ASP A 42 3.35 1.16 11.40
C ASP A 42 4.71 0.81 12.00
N THR A 43 5.64 0.47 11.12
CA THR A 43 7.01 0.14 11.51
C THR A 43 7.89 1.37 11.71
N ALA A 44 7.38 2.57 11.39
CA ALA A 44 8.18 3.79 11.24
C ALA A 44 9.45 3.58 10.38
N GLY A 45 9.39 2.64 9.44
CA GLY A 45 10.51 2.18 8.62
C GLY A 45 10.20 2.18 7.13
N LYS A 46 11.25 2.10 6.32
CA LYS A 46 11.13 1.98 4.86
C LYS A 46 10.62 0.57 4.51
N VAL A 47 9.56 0.50 3.71
CA VAL A 47 8.98 -0.77 3.25
C VAL A 47 9.08 -0.87 1.74
N ALA A 48 9.52 -2.03 1.25
CA ALA A 48 9.59 -2.35 -0.16
C ALA A 48 8.76 -3.60 -0.46
N VAL A 49 7.89 -3.50 -1.46
CA VAL A 49 7.07 -4.60 -1.96
C VAL A 49 7.48 -4.86 -3.41
N ALA A 50 7.82 -6.11 -3.71
CA ALA A 50 8.09 -6.57 -5.07
C ALA A 50 6.86 -7.30 -5.60
N LEU A 51 6.43 -6.91 -6.80
CA LEU A 51 5.36 -7.53 -7.56
C LEU A 51 5.96 -8.42 -8.66
N PRO A 52 5.22 -9.43 -9.13
CA PRO A 52 5.53 -10.08 -10.41
C PRO A 52 5.68 -9.02 -11.50
N ASP A 53 6.48 -9.30 -12.53
CA ASP A 53 6.78 -8.38 -13.65
C ASP A 53 7.77 -7.24 -13.32
N GLY A 54 8.55 -7.38 -12.25
CA GLY A 54 9.65 -6.46 -11.93
C GLY A 54 9.21 -5.11 -11.37
N ILE A 55 7.93 -4.97 -11.00
CA ILE A 55 7.42 -3.76 -10.37
C ILE A 55 7.87 -3.73 -8.90
N ARG A 56 8.53 -2.65 -8.48
CA ARG A 56 8.97 -2.44 -7.11
C ARG A 56 8.31 -1.20 -6.52
N VAL A 57 7.52 -1.40 -5.47
CA VAL A 57 6.91 -0.31 -4.70
C VAL A 57 7.75 -0.05 -3.46
N VAL A 58 8.17 1.20 -3.26
CA VAL A 58 8.95 1.61 -2.09
C VAL A 58 8.22 2.76 -1.39
N ARG A 59 7.96 2.60 -0.09
CA ARG A 59 7.29 3.59 0.74
C ARG A 59 8.11 3.89 1.98
N GLU A 60 8.09 5.16 2.34
CA GLU A 60 8.70 5.69 3.56
C GLU A 60 7.59 6.16 4.50
N PRO A 61 7.85 6.19 5.82
CA PRO A 61 6.89 6.68 6.77
C PRO A 61 6.51 8.12 6.44
N THR A 62 5.22 8.44 6.55
CA THR A 62 4.68 9.79 6.36
C THR A 62 5.31 10.78 7.35
N ALA A 63 5.65 10.32 8.56
CA ALA A 63 6.37 11.12 9.53
C ALA A 63 7.79 11.49 9.06
N ALA A 64 8.49 10.57 8.40
CA ALA A 64 9.83 10.80 7.86
C ALA A 64 9.82 11.76 6.66
N ARG A 65 8.72 11.82 5.89
CA ARG A 65 8.57 12.78 4.78
C ARG A 65 8.29 14.22 5.22
N ARG A 66 7.94 14.45 6.49
CA ARG A 66 7.59 15.77 7.02
C ARG A 66 8.73 16.41 7.83
N ALA A 67 9.81 15.67 8.06
CA ALA A 67 11.03 16.13 8.71
C ALA A 67 12.01 16.68 7.66
#